data_AF-A0A4W4G6J9-F1
#
_entry.id   AF-A0A4W4G6J9-F1
#
_cell.length_a   1.000
_cell.length_b   1.000
_cell.length_c   1.000
_cell.angle_alpha   90.00
_cell.angle_beta   90.00
_cell.angle_gamma   90.00
#
_symmetry.space_group_name_H-M   'P 1'
#
loop_
_entity.id
_entity.type
_entity.pdbx_description
1 polymer ?
#
loop_
_entity_poly.entity_id
_entity_poly.type
_entity_poly.pdbx_seq_one_letter_code
_entity_poly.pdbx_strand_id
1 'polypeptide(L)'
;MFFILSPSYSLSLLSFCGVFWITDLLPLTLGSPDTLILVAEPGDDVTIWYQREKTTATYVYWFKHTDSSVPFYVGCQFYSIFSPPSLCYFGNQSKRMVMSVNSQNTSLTITAVNHTDTGLYYCGIMQSIHISFSNETYLQVKGFCANKTLNYSLTKICLIKSDYAL
;
A
#
# COMPACT_ATOMS: atom_id res chain seq x y z
N MET A 1 -3.51 -45.52 -69.48
CA MET A 1 -3.76 -46.29 -68.25
C MET A 1 -4.63 -45.43 -67.35
N PHE A 2 -5.92 -45.72 -67.32
CA PHE A 2 -6.92 -45.12 -66.44
C PHE A 2 -7.01 -45.98 -65.14
N PHE A 3 -7.51 -45.62 -63.94
CA PHE A 3 -8.52 -44.66 -63.47
C PHE A 3 -8.42 -44.54 -61.90
N ILE A 4 -8.66 -43.32 -61.37
CA ILE A 4 -9.46 -42.88 -60.17
C ILE A 4 -9.11 -43.33 -58.72
N LEU A 5 -9.12 -42.33 -57.81
CA LEU A 5 -9.88 -42.21 -56.52
C LEU A 5 -9.04 -41.72 -55.31
N SER A 6 -9.43 -40.57 -54.72
CA SER A 6 -9.41 -40.32 -53.26
C SER A 6 -10.62 -41.05 -52.62
N PRO A 7 -10.81 -41.24 -51.28
CA PRO A 7 -10.26 -40.53 -50.10
C PRO A 7 -9.97 -41.38 -48.79
N SER A 8 -9.35 -40.72 -47.78
CA SER A 8 -9.52 -40.82 -46.30
C SER A 8 -9.20 -42.09 -45.44
N TYR A 9 -8.95 -41.80 -44.13
CA TYR A 9 -8.89 -42.61 -42.87
C TYR A 9 -7.49 -43.09 -42.37
N SER A 10 -6.86 -42.42 -41.37
CA SER A 10 -6.87 -42.64 -39.89
C SER A 10 -6.03 -43.88 -39.45
N LEU A 11 -5.18 -43.96 -38.40
CA LEU A 11 -4.95 -43.31 -37.10
C LEU A 11 -3.53 -43.70 -36.62
N SER A 12 -2.82 -42.84 -35.88
CA SER A 12 -2.08 -43.28 -34.66
C SER A 12 -1.68 -42.09 -33.79
N LEU A 13 -2.01 -42.22 -32.51
CA LEU A 13 -1.89 -41.23 -31.45
C LEU A 13 -0.44 -40.82 -31.14
N LEU A 14 -0.22 -39.52 -30.95
CA LEU A 14 0.77 -39.05 -29.98
C LEU A 14 0.03 -38.32 -28.86
N SER A 15 -0.23 -39.10 -27.81
CA SER A 15 -0.53 -38.62 -26.47
C SER A 15 0.60 -37.71 -26.00
N PHE A 16 0.33 -36.41 -25.91
CA PHE A 16 1.01 -35.57 -24.92
C PHE A 16 0.06 -35.40 -23.74
N CYS A 17 0.01 -36.47 -22.94
CA CYS A 17 -0.18 -36.38 -21.51
C CYS A 17 0.99 -35.55 -20.94
N GLY A 18 0.71 -34.43 -20.28
CA GLY A 18 1.76 -33.68 -19.62
C GLY A 18 1.40 -32.24 -19.31
N VAL A 19 0.46 -32.08 -18.37
CA VAL A 19 0.37 -30.94 -17.44
C VAL A 19 0.47 -29.57 -18.10
N PHE A 20 -0.69 -28.94 -18.36
CA PHE A 20 -0.76 -27.48 -18.29
C PHE A 20 -0.30 -27.11 -16.89
N TRP A 21 0.97 -26.72 -16.75
CA TRP A 21 1.40 -25.98 -15.59
C TRP A 21 0.54 -24.72 -15.60
N ILE A 22 -0.41 -24.67 -14.66
CA ILE A 22 -1.03 -23.43 -14.24
C ILE A 22 0.18 -22.63 -13.75
N THR A 23 0.78 -21.83 -14.64
CA THR A 23 1.76 -20.84 -14.22
C THR A 23 1.03 -19.99 -13.21
N ASP A 24 1.59 -19.98 -12.01
CA ASP A 24 1.00 -19.48 -10.79
C ASP A 24 0.18 -18.22 -11.05
N LEU A 25 -1.06 -18.23 -10.56
CA LEU A 25 -1.79 -16.99 -10.32
C LEU A 25 -0.98 -16.23 -9.26
N LEU A 26 0.02 -15.46 -9.70
CA LEU A 26 0.65 -14.45 -8.88
C LEU A 26 -0.51 -13.58 -8.39
N PRO A 27 -0.80 -13.54 -7.08
CA PRO A 27 -1.73 -12.55 -6.58
C PRO A 27 -1.21 -11.21 -7.06
N LEU A 28 -2.08 -10.41 -7.68
CA LEU A 28 -1.77 -9.03 -8.03
C LEU A 28 -1.38 -8.31 -6.73
N THR A 29 -0.10 -8.30 -6.39
CA THR A 29 0.41 -7.52 -5.29
C THR A 29 0.34 -6.07 -5.77
N LEU A 30 -0.56 -5.30 -5.18
CA LEU A 30 -0.65 -3.87 -5.38
C LEU A 30 0.57 -3.24 -4.68
N GLY A 31 1.73 -3.32 -5.31
CA GLY A 31 2.99 -2.84 -4.74
C GLY A 31 4.18 -3.11 -5.65
N SER A 32 5.07 -2.14 -5.74
CA SER A 32 6.42 -2.32 -6.31
C SER A 32 7.17 -3.39 -5.50
N PRO A 33 8.12 -4.16 -6.06
CA PRO A 33 8.95 -5.10 -5.30
C PRO A 33 9.68 -4.46 -4.10
N ASP A 34 9.77 -3.12 -4.03
CA ASP A 34 10.40 -2.36 -2.94
C ASP A 34 9.41 -1.85 -1.87
N THR A 35 8.13 -2.22 -1.92
CA THR A 35 7.14 -1.76 -0.95
C THR A 35 7.37 -2.38 0.44
N LEU A 36 7.67 -1.56 1.44
CA LEU A 36 7.83 -1.98 2.82
C LEU A 36 6.45 -2.27 3.45
N ILE A 37 6.32 -3.39 4.17
CA ILE A 37 5.08 -3.72 4.90
C ILE A 37 5.30 -3.53 6.41
N LEU A 38 4.50 -2.66 7.03
CA LEU A 38 4.44 -2.48 8.49
C LEU A 38 3.14 -3.06 9.03
N VAL A 39 3.24 -3.92 10.04
CA VAL A 39 2.07 -4.54 10.69
C VAL A 39 1.93 -4.00 12.10
N ALA A 40 0.75 -3.50 12.46
CA ALA A 40 0.46 -2.91 13.77
C ALA A 40 -0.85 -3.44 14.37
N GLU A 41 -0.94 -3.45 15.70
CA GLU A 41 -2.19 -3.71 16.40
C GLU A 41 -3.01 -2.41 16.52
N PRO A 42 -4.35 -2.48 16.61
CA PRO A 42 -5.16 -1.30 16.89
C PRO A 42 -4.74 -0.62 18.20
N GLY A 43 -4.54 0.69 18.16
CA GLY A 43 -4.09 1.49 19.30
C GLY A 43 -2.58 1.75 19.34
N ASP A 44 -1.77 1.08 18.51
CA ASP A 44 -0.34 1.35 18.41
C ASP A 44 -0.05 2.74 17.83
N ASP A 45 1.12 3.29 18.15
CA ASP A 45 1.67 4.46 17.49
C ASP A 45 2.68 3.99 16.44
N VAL A 46 2.39 4.24 15.16
CA VAL A 46 3.23 3.81 14.04
C VAL A 46 3.93 5.00 13.43
N THR A 47 5.24 4.89 13.17
CA THR A 47 5.99 5.92 12.46
C THR A 47 6.57 5.39 11.16
N ILE A 48 6.23 6.07 10.07
CA ILE A 48 6.74 5.82 8.73
C ILE A 48 7.85 6.82 8.48
N TRP A 49 9.05 6.34 8.13
CA TRP A 49 10.25 7.17 7.95
C TRP A 49 10.72 7.14 6.51
N TYR A 50 11.22 8.28 6.04
CA TYR A 50 11.92 8.38 4.76
C TYR A 50 13.19 9.22 4.91
N GLN A 51 14.29 8.67 4.41
CA GLN A 51 15.55 9.40 4.27
C GLN A 51 15.60 10.03 2.88
N ARG A 52 15.96 11.31 2.86
CA ARG A 52 15.94 12.18 1.69
C ARG A 52 17.29 12.87 1.54
N GLU A 53 17.58 13.35 0.34
CA GLU A 53 18.76 14.15 0.09
C GLU A 53 18.74 15.43 0.93
N LYS A 54 19.94 15.90 1.29
CA LYS A 54 20.09 17.11 2.10
C LYS A 54 19.70 18.33 1.27
N THR A 55 18.78 19.14 1.80
CA THR A 55 18.32 20.37 1.15
C THR A 55 18.41 21.57 2.08
N THR A 56 18.49 22.77 1.53
CA THR A 56 18.44 24.03 2.29
C THR A 56 17.02 24.43 2.64
N ALA A 57 16.09 24.26 1.69
CA ALA A 57 14.67 24.44 1.88
C ALA A 57 13.86 23.52 0.96
N THR A 58 12.72 23.00 1.43
CA THR A 58 11.85 22.14 0.62
C THR A 58 10.45 22.07 1.22
N TYR A 59 9.46 21.78 0.39
CA TYR A 59 8.16 21.31 0.87
C TYR A 59 8.15 19.79 0.92
N VAL A 60 7.54 19.23 1.96
CA VAL A 60 7.32 17.80 2.13
C VAL A 60 5.84 17.56 2.33
N TYR A 61 5.28 16.69 1.50
CA TYR A 61 3.88 16.29 1.49
C TYR A 61 3.78 14.82 1.87
N TRP A 62 2.76 14.45 2.64
CA TRP A 62 2.43 13.05 2.89
C TRP A 62 1.10 12.69 2.26
N PHE A 63 1.05 11.49 1.68
CA PHE A 63 -0.13 10.95 1.03
C PHE A 63 -0.43 9.56 1.58
N LYS A 64 -1.73 9.24 1.59
CA LYS A 64 -2.26 7.90 1.85
C LYS A 64 -3.06 7.46 0.63
N HIS A 65 -2.70 6.33 0.06
CA HIS A 65 -3.42 5.68 -1.03
C HIS A 65 -4.06 4.41 -0.50
N THR A 66 -5.36 4.28 -0.70
CA THR A 66 -6.11 3.03 -0.45
C THR A 66 -6.54 2.46 -1.80
N ASP A 67 -7.36 1.41 -1.83
CA ASP A 67 -7.86 0.80 -3.09
C ASP A 67 -8.65 1.77 -4.00
N SER A 68 -8.90 2.99 -3.55
CA SER A 68 -9.43 4.10 -4.33
C SER A 68 -8.34 4.78 -5.15
N SER A 69 -8.61 5.09 -6.42
CA SER A 69 -7.61 5.60 -7.39
C SER A 69 -6.98 6.97 -7.08
N VAL A 70 -7.52 7.75 -6.14
CA VAL A 70 -7.02 9.09 -5.80
C VAL A 70 -6.35 9.05 -4.41
N PRO A 71 -5.08 9.43 -4.29
CA PRO A 71 -4.41 9.55 -3.00
C PRO A 71 -5.05 10.61 -2.11
N PHE A 72 -5.25 10.27 -0.85
CA PHE A 72 -5.67 11.20 0.19
C PHE A 72 -4.47 12.02 0.68
N TYR A 73 -4.64 13.34 0.72
CA TYR A 73 -3.68 14.24 1.34
C TYR A 73 -3.70 14.08 2.86
N VAL A 74 -2.54 13.79 3.46
CA VAL A 74 -2.37 13.67 4.91
C VAL A 74 -1.93 15.00 5.51
N GLY A 75 -0.94 15.64 4.92
CA GLY A 75 -0.35 16.85 5.47
C GLY A 75 0.86 17.34 4.68
N CYS A 76 1.34 18.52 5.06
CA CYS A 76 2.48 19.17 4.45
C CYS A 76 3.24 20.04 5.46
N GLN A 77 4.57 19.97 5.38
CA GLN A 77 5.46 20.86 6.11
C GLN A 77 6.49 21.48 5.17
N PHE A 78 6.81 22.75 5.42
CA PHE A 78 7.95 23.43 4.84
C PHE A 78 9.15 23.30 5.77
N TYR A 79 10.25 22.84 5.22
CA TYR A 79 11.55 22.80 5.89
C TYR A 79 12.45 23.90 5.37
N SER A 80 13.17 24.56 6.26
CA SER A 80 14.25 25.51 5.95
C SER A 80 15.35 25.36 7.00
N ILE A 81 16.62 25.46 6.60
CA ILE A 81 17.74 25.49 7.56
C ILE A 81 17.74 26.76 8.42
N PHE A 82 17.02 27.81 7.99
CA PHE A 82 17.01 29.13 8.63
C PHE A 82 15.85 29.34 9.60
N SER A 83 14.87 28.44 9.63
CA SER A 83 13.69 28.56 10.48
C SER A 83 13.18 27.18 10.92
N PRO A 84 12.47 27.09 12.06
CA PRO A 84 11.77 25.87 12.43
C PRO A 84 10.81 25.43 11.31
N PRO A 85 10.56 24.10 11.16
CA PRO A 85 9.57 23.61 10.24
C PRO A 85 8.20 24.24 10.50
N SER A 86 7.49 24.58 9.42
CA SER A 86 6.16 25.18 9.50
C SER A 86 5.15 24.40 8.68
N LEU A 87 3.89 24.46 9.09
CA LEU A 87 2.80 23.85 8.33
C LEU A 87 2.60 24.61 7.02
N CYS A 88 2.28 23.88 5.95
CA CYS A 88 1.89 24.51 4.70
C CYS A 88 0.52 25.17 4.84
N TYR A 89 0.26 26.23 4.06
CA TYR A 89 -0.97 27.03 4.14
C TYR A 89 -2.25 26.25 3.83
N PHE A 90 -2.16 25.06 3.22
CA PHE A 90 -3.30 24.30 2.73
C PHE A 90 -3.57 23.03 3.55
N GLY A 91 -4.84 22.88 3.94
CA GLY A 91 -5.42 21.66 4.48
C GLY A 91 -5.38 21.58 6.01
N ASN A 92 -6.42 20.94 6.56
CA ASN A 92 -6.48 20.63 7.98
C ASN A 92 -5.64 19.36 8.24
N GLN A 93 -4.60 19.46 9.07
CA GLN A 93 -3.84 18.28 9.46
C GLN A 93 -4.58 17.54 10.57
N SER A 94 -4.73 16.22 10.41
CA SER A 94 -5.29 15.38 11.46
C SER A 94 -4.41 15.45 12.70
N LYS A 95 -5.02 15.66 13.88
CA LYS A 95 -4.29 15.64 15.16
C LYS A 95 -3.62 14.30 15.46
N ARG A 96 -4.09 13.21 14.83
CA ARG A 96 -3.49 11.87 14.95
C ARG A 96 -2.31 11.66 14.01
N MET A 97 -2.10 12.54 13.02
CA MET A 97 -1.08 12.40 11.99
C MET A 97 -0.02 13.48 12.21
N VAL A 98 1.04 13.11 12.91
CA VAL A 98 2.11 14.03 13.32
C VAL A 98 3.28 13.90 12.37
N MET A 99 3.55 14.97 11.61
CA MET A 99 4.69 15.03 10.71
C MET A 99 5.92 15.60 11.41
N SER A 100 7.08 15.06 11.08
CA SER A 100 8.38 15.61 11.43
C SER A 100 9.26 15.74 10.18
N VAL A 101 10.00 16.85 10.10
CA VAL A 101 10.94 17.08 9.00
C VAL A 101 12.22 17.70 9.51
N ASN A 102 13.34 17.21 8.99
CA ASN A 102 14.66 17.78 9.21
C ASN A 102 15.46 17.82 7.89
N SER A 103 16.75 18.13 7.99
CA SER A 103 17.63 18.32 6.83
C SER A 103 17.71 17.11 5.89
N GLN A 104 17.56 15.90 6.42
CA GLN A 104 17.83 14.65 5.69
C GLN A 104 16.73 13.59 5.89
N ASN A 105 15.79 13.80 6.81
CA ASN A 105 14.75 12.84 7.11
C ASN A 105 13.39 13.54 7.17
N THR A 106 12.35 12.77 6.86
CA THR A 106 10.98 13.10 7.21
C THR A 106 10.29 11.86 7.76
N SER A 107 9.32 12.07 8.64
CA SER A 107 8.46 11.02 9.13
C SER A 107 7.02 11.47 9.30
N LEU A 108 6.16 10.46 9.27
CA LEU A 108 4.76 10.55 9.62
C LEU A 108 4.48 9.55 10.75
N THR A 109 4.16 10.07 11.93
CA THR A 109 3.66 9.27 13.05
C THR A 109 2.14 9.30 13.05
N ILE A 110 1.51 8.13 13.01
CA ILE A 110 0.06 7.95 13.12
C ILE A 110 -0.20 7.41 14.52
N THR A 111 -0.88 8.20 15.36
CA THR A 111 -1.14 7.82 16.75
C THR A 111 -2.45 7.05 16.89
N ALA A 112 -2.44 6.07 17.79
CA ALA A 112 -3.54 5.17 18.07
C ALA A 112 -4.19 4.65 16.77
N VAL A 113 -3.40 3.90 15.99
CA VAL A 113 -3.82 3.40 14.66
C VAL A 113 -5.09 2.57 14.77
N ASN A 114 -5.94 2.65 13.76
CA ASN A 114 -7.11 1.81 13.64
C ASN A 114 -7.22 1.22 12.22
N HIS A 115 -8.22 0.36 11.99
CA HIS A 115 -8.40 -0.34 10.71
C HIS A 115 -8.50 0.60 9.50
N THR A 116 -9.07 1.81 9.65
CA THR A 116 -9.17 2.80 8.57
C THR A 116 -7.84 3.47 8.26
N ASP A 117 -6.81 3.32 9.11
CA ASP A 117 -5.45 3.77 8.84
C ASP A 117 -4.68 2.76 7.96
N THR A 118 -5.25 1.59 7.66
CA THR A 118 -4.66 0.64 6.69
C THR A 118 -4.57 1.28 5.31
N GLY A 119 -3.43 1.12 4.65
CA GLY A 119 -3.21 1.65 3.31
C GLY A 119 -1.74 1.88 3.00
N LEU A 120 -1.49 2.37 1.80
CA LEU A 120 -0.16 2.66 1.27
C LEU A 120 0.20 4.12 1.50
N TYR A 121 1.34 4.38 2.13
CA TYR A 121 1.81 5.71 2.47
C TYR A 121 3.11 6.04 1.75
N TYR A 122 3.24 7.27 1.31
CA TYR A 122 4.46 7.79 0.69
C TYR A 122 4.50 9.30 0.85
N CYS A 123 5.70 9.87 0.73
CA CYS A 123 5.88 11.32 0.75
C CYS A 123 6.29 11.86 -0.62
N GLY A 124 5.90 13.09 -0.89
CA GLY A 124 6.36 13.88 -2.03
C GLY A 124 7.23 15.03 -1.54
N ILE A 125 8.39 15.20 -2.14
CA ILE A 125 9.34 16.27 -1.82
C ILE A 125 9.39 17.21 -3.01
N MET A 126 9.00 18.47 -2.80
CA MET A 126 9.01 19.50 -3.83
C MET A 126 10.18 20.45 -3.61
N GLN A 127 11.15 20.39 -4.52
CA GLN A 127 12.31 21.25 -4.58
C GLN A 127 12.22 22.13 -5.83
N SER A 128 12.03 23.43 -5.63
CA SER A 128 11.77 24.37 -6.73
C SER A 128 10.59 23.89 -7.59
N ILE A 129 10.82 23.52 -8.85
CA ILE A 129 9.80 23.03 -9.79
C ILE A 129 9.72 21.50 -9.90
N HIS A 130 10.60 20.77 -9.21
CA HIS A 130 10.69 19.31 -9.29
C HIS A 130 10.06 18.66 -8.07
N ILE A 131 9.26 17.61 -8.32
CA ILE A 131 8.73 16.74 -7.27
C ILE A 131 9.31 15.34 -7.40
N SER A 132 9.77 14.80 -6.28
CA SER A 132 10.23 13.41 -6.15
C SER A 132 9.41 12.70 -5.09
N PHE A 133 9.09 11.42 -5.31
CA PHE A 133 8.35 10.60 -4.36
C PHE A 133 9.29 9.64 -3.62
N SER A 134 8.96 9.32 -2.37
CA SER A 134 9.62 8.23 -1.63
C SER A 134 9.14 6.87 -2.09
N ASN A 135 9.85 5.84 -1.65
CA ASN A 135 9.35 4.46 -1.68
C ASN A 135 8.02 4.35 -0.91
N GLU A 136 7.18 3.41 -1.31
CA GLU A 136 5.91 3.16 -0.66
C GLU A 136 6.08 2.33 0.62
N THR A 137 5.29 2.64 1.64
CA THR A 137 5.13 1.81 2.84
C THR A 137 3.66 1.44 3.02
N TYR A 138 3.36 0.15 2.96
CA TYR A 138 2.04 -0.38 3.25
C TYR A 138 1.87 -0.61 4.76
N LEU A 139 0.97 0.14 5.39
CA LEU A 139 0.57 -0.08 6.77
C LEU A 139 -0.61 -1.04 6.81
N GLN A 140 -0.43 -2.19 7.44
CA GLN A 140 -1.47 -3.16 7.74
C GLN A 140 -1.81 -3.10 9.24
N VAL A 141 -2.96 -2.54 9.58
CA VAL A 141 -3.50 -2.64 10.94
C VAL A 141 -4.26 -3.96 11.05
N LYS A 142 -3.99 -4.75 12.09
CA LYS A 142 -4.66 -6.03 12.27
C LYS A 142 -6.16 -5.81 12.57
N GLY A 143 -6.99 -6.66 11.98
CA GLY A 143 -8.43 -6.65 12.22
C GLY A 143 -8.77 -7.08 13.65
N PHE A 144 -9.93 -6.66 14.15
CA PHE A 144 -10.43 -7.11 15.45
C PHE A 144 -10.82 -8.58 15.36
N CYS A 145 -10.06 -9.45 16.01
CA CYS A 145 -10.37 -10.86 16.11
C CYS A 145 -11.11 -11.15 17.41
N ALA A 146 -12.39 -11.44 17.32
CA ALA A 146 -13.19 -11.90 18.44
C ALA A 146 -13.25 -13.43 18.43
N ASN A 147 -13.10 -14.05 19.60
CA ASN A 147 -13.48 -15.45 19.77
C ASN A 147 -15.00 -15.49 19.89
N LYS A 148 -15.68 -16.06 18.89
CA LYS A 148 -17.11 -16.40 19.00
C LYS A 148 -17.26 -17.90 19.15
N THR A 149 -18.10 -18.31 20.09
CA THR A 149 -18.54 -19.69 20.17
C THR A 149 -19.62 -19.91 19.11
N LEU A 150 -19.29 -20.63 18.05
CA LEU A 150 -20.25 -21.09 17.05
C LEU A 150 -20.38 -22.61 17.22
N ASN A 151 -21.61 -23.09 17.41
CA ASN A 151 -21.90 -24.52 17.53
C ASN A 151 -21.01 -25.24 18.56
N TYR A 152 -20.89 -24.68 19.77
CA TYR A 152 -20.06 -25.22 20.85
C TYR A 152 -18.55 -25.30 20.56
N SER A 153 -18.08 -24.69 19.47
CA SER A 153 -16.66 -24.57 19.12
C SER A 153 -16.20 -23.12 19.20
N LEU A 154 -15.05 -22.90 19.84
CA LEU A 154 -14.39 -21.59 19.85
C LEU A 154 -13.81 -21.30 18.47
N THR A 155 -14.40 -20.35 17.75
CA THR A 155 -13.93 -19.92 16.43
C THR A 155 -13.41 -18.49 16.53
N LYS A 156 -12.17 -18.24 16.06
CA LYS A 156 -11.61 -16.89 15.97
C LYS A 156 -12.13 -16.22 14.70
N ILE A 157 -12.96 -15.20 14.86
CA ILE A 157 -13.53 -14.43 13.74
C ILE A 157 -12.85 -13.07 13.71
N CYS A 158 -12.12 -12.77 12.65
CA CYS A 158 -11.54 -11.46 12.41
C CYS A 158 -12.49 -10.63 11.54
N LEU A 159 -12.98 -9.52 12.08
CA LEU A 159 -13.85 -8.60 11.38
C LEU A 159 -13.04 -7.39 10.90
N ILE A 160 -13.06 -7.14 9.59
CA ILE A 160 -12.72 -5.82 9.04
C ILE A 160 -14.03 -5.03 9.14
N LYS A 161 -14.05 -3.97 9.96
CA LYS A 161 -15.24 -3.12 10.05
C LYS A 161 -15.35 -2.40 8.70
N SER A 162 -16.38 -2.70 7.90
CA SER A 162 -16.63 -1.94 6.67
C SER A 162 -17.17 -0.56 7.03
N ASP A 163 -16.68 0.48 6.36
CA ASP A 163 -17.03 1.90 6.58
C ASP A 163 -18.48 2.27 6.17
N TYR A 164 -19.43 1.33 6.22
CA TYR A 164 -20.84 1.54 5.91
C TYR A 164 -21.73 1.08 7.07
N ALA A 165 -21.79 1.87 8.13
CA ALA A 165 -22.89 1.81 9.10
C ALA A 165 -23.05 3.19 9.75
N LEU A 166 -23.93 4.00 9.15
CA LEU A 166 -24.64 5.08 9.84
C LEU A 166 -25.67 4.48 10.80
#